data_AF-A0A9D1C9S2-F1
#
_entry.id   AF-A0A9D1C9S2-F1
#
_cell.length_a   1.000
_cell.length_b   1.000
_cell.length_c   1.000
_cell.angle_alpha   90.00
_cell.angle_beta   90.00
_cell.angle_gamma   90.00
#
_symmetry.space_group_name_H-M   'P 1'
#
loop_
_entity.id
_entity.type
_entity.pdbx_description
1 polymer ?
#
loop_
_entity_poly.entity_id
_entity_poly.type
_entity_poly.pdbx_seq_one_letter_code
_entity_poly.pdbx_strand_id
1 'polypeptide(L)' 'MRGREPLRDCVRQSIETYFETLSGQSASGLYQMVLAEVEKPLIETVMNHTAGNQTHAADILGL' A
#
# COMPACT_ATOMS: atom_id res chain seq x y z
N MET A 1 22.49 -6.62 -11.75
CA MET A 1 21.28 -5.77 -11.74
C MET A 1 20.48 -6.15 -10.50
N ARG A 2 20.26 -5.24 -9.53
CA ARG A 2 19.28 -5.52 -8.48
C ARG A 2 17.91 -5.48 -9.15
N GLY A 3 17.26 -6.64 -9.27
CA GLY A 3 15.86 -6.68 -9.72
C GLY A 3 15.01 -5.86 -8.76
N ARG A 4 14.03 -5.12 -9.29
CA ARG A 4 13.05 -4.41 -8.46
C ARG A 4 12.39 -5.43 -7.54
N GLU A 5 12.46 -5.20 -6.24
CA GLU A 5 11.81 -6.07 -5.26
C GLU A 5 10.29 -6.08 -5.53
N PRO A 6 9.65 -7.27 -5.54
CA PRO A 6 8.20 -7.36 -5.64
C PRO A 6 7.52 -6.59 -4.49
N LEU A 7 6.43 -5.88 -4.79
CA LEU A 7 5.68 -5.12 -3.77
C LEU A 7 5.29 -5.97 -2.56
N ARG A 8 4.96 -7.25 -2.78
CA ARG A 8 4.64 -8.22 -1.72
C ARG A 8 5.78 -8.42 -0.71
N ASP A 9 7.03 -8.32 -1.14
CA ASP A 9 8.19 -8.55 -0.29
C ASP A 9 8.47 -7.29 0.55
N CYS A 10 8.32 -6.09 -0.04
CA CYS A 10 8.33 -4.84 0.71
C CYS A 10 7.23 -4.80 1.80
N VAL A 11 6.00 -5.21 1.45
CA VAL A 11 4.88 -5.28 2.41
C VAL A 11 5.18 -6.27 3.54
N ARG A 12 5.71 -7.45 3.22
CA ARG A 12 6.10 -8.45 4.23
C ARG A 12 7.11 -7.85 5.21
N GLN A 13 8.18 -7.24 4.69
CA GLN A 13 9.22 -6.64 5.51
C GLN A 13 8.67 -5.55 6.44
N SER A 14 7.81 -4.66 5.93
CA SER A 14 7.17 -3.62 6.75
C SER A 14 6.32 -4.18 7.88
N ILE A 15 5.57 -5.26 7.63
CA ILE A 15 4.73 -5.92 8.64
C ILE A 15 5.59 -6.64 9.68
N GLU A 16 6.65 -7.33 9.26
CA GLU A 16 7.60 -7.99 10.17
C GLU A 16 8.25 -6.96 11.12
N THR A 17 8.74 -5.84 10.58
CA THR A 17 9.27 -4.73 11.38
C THR A 17 8.22 -4.16 12.34
N TYR A 18 6.98 -4.00 11.91
CA TYR A 18 5.89 -3.57 12.80
C TYR A 18 5.71 -4.54 13.99
N PHE A 19 5.72 -5.85 13.75
CA PHE A 19 5.64 -6.85 14.82
C PHE A 19 6.83 -6.84 15.77
N GLU A 20 8.04 -6.58 15.27
CA GLU A 20 9.24 -6.41 16.11
C GLU A 20 9.09 -5.19 17.04
N THR A 21 8.50 -4.10 16.56
CA THR A 21 8.32 -2.88 17.36
C THR A 21 7.23 -2.98 18.43
N LEU A 22 6.27 -3.90 18.27
CA LEU A 22 5.15 -4.08 19.20
C LEU A 22 5.58 -4.48 20.62
N SER A 23 6.82 -4.94 20.83
CA SER A 23 7.40 -5.18 22.16
C SER A 23 6.51 -6.02 23.09
N GLY A 24 5.75 -6.97 22.53
CA GLY A 24 4.81 -7.83 23.27
C GLY A 24 3.39 -7.28 23.46
N GLN A 25 3.08 -6.09 22.93
CA GLN A 25 1.71 -5.57 22.87
C GLN A 25 0.90 -6.30 21.79
N SER A 26 -0.40 -6.46 22.03
CA SER A 26 -1.32 -7.03 21.05
C SER A 26 -1.57 -6.07 19.89
N ALA A 27 -1.32 -6.50 18.65
CA ALA A 27 -1.73 -5.77 17.46
C ALA A 27 -3.26 -5.86 17.27
N SER A 28 -3.91 -4.74 16.98
CA SER A 28 -5.31 -4.70 16.54
C SER A 28 -5.46 -3.73 15.37
N GLY A 29 -6.37 -4.03 14.44
CA GLY A 29 -6.62 -3.16 13.28
C GLY A 29 -5.56 -3.20 12.17
N LEU A 30 -4.60 -4.14 12.19
CA LEU A 30 -3.51 -4.22 11.21
C LEU A 30 -4.02 -4.29 9.75
N TYR A 31 -5.10 -5.03 9.49
CA TYR A 31 -5.69 -5.11 8.15
C TYR A 31 -6.10 -3.73 7.61
N GLN A 32 -6.82 -2.95 8.44
CA GLN A 32 -7.27 -1.60 8.06
C GLN A 32 -6.10 -0.64 7.93
N MET A 33 -5.10 -0.73 8.81
CA MET A 33 -3.87 0.05 8.73
C MET A 33 -3.15 -0.20 7.39
N VAL A 34 -2.92 -1.47 7.04
CA VAL A 34 -2.24 -1.84 5.80
C VAL A 34 -3.06 -1.38 4.58
N LEU A 35 -4.38 -1.58 4.60
CA LEU A 35 -5.23 -1.16 3.49
C LEU A 35 -5.17 0.36 3.27
N ALA A 36 -5.26 1.16 4.33
CA ALA A 36 -5.18 2.61 4.24
C ALA A 36 -3.82 3.11 3.69
N GLU A 37 -2.72 2.48 4.12
CA GLU A 37 -1.37 2.79 3.65
C GLU A 37 -1.13 2.38 2.18
N VAL A 38 -1.90 1.43 1.65
CA VAL A 38 -1.78 0.99 0.25
C VAL A 38 -2.76 1.72 -0.67
N GLU A 39 -4.02 1.90 -0.26
CA GLU A 39 -5.06 2.53 -1.08
C GLU A 39 -4.73 3.98 -1.40
N LYS A 40 -4.29 4.75 -0.41
CA LYS A 40 -4.00 6.18 -0.59
C LYS A 40 -2.92 6.44 -1.66
N PRO A 41 -1.71 5.86 -1.60
CA PRO A 41 -0.71 6.08 -2.63
C PRO A 41 -1.11 5.46 -3.97
N LEU A 42 -1.88 4.37 -4.00
CA LEU A 42 -2.41 3.79 -5.23
C LEU A 42 -3.32 4.81 -5.95
N ILE A 43 -4.31 5.36 -5.24
CA ILE A 43 -5.27 6.33 -5.80
C ILE A 43 -4.55 7.62 -6.19
N GLU A 44 -3.71 8.19 -5.31
CA GLU A 44 -2.98 9.43 -5.59
C GLU A 44 -2.07 9.30 -6.82
N THR A 45 -1.36 8.18 -6.95
CA THR A 45 -0.47 7.93 -8.10
C THR A 45 -1.27 7.81 -9.40
N VAL A 46 -2.40 7.11 -9.39
CA VAL A 46 -3.25 6.97 -10.58
C VAL A 46 -3.92 8.30 -10.94
N MET A 47 -4.45 9.02 -9.96
CA MET A 47 -5.04 10.35 -10.17
C MET A 47 -4.03 11.34 -10.77
N ASN A 48 -2.78 11.31 -10.30
CA ASN A 48 -1.70 12.11 -10.87
C ASN A 48 -1.36 11.67 -12.30
N HIS A 49 -1.30 10.35 -12.55
CA HIS A 49 -1.06 9.80 -13.88
C HIS A 49 -2.14 10.20 -14.89
N THR A 50 -3.39 10.28 -14.47
CA THR A 50 -4.52 10.70 -15.32
C THR A 50 -4.77 12.21 -15.33
N ALA A 51 -3.86 13.01 -14.75
CA ALA A 51 -4.00 14.45 -14.61
C ALA A 51 -5.36 14.89 -14.00
N GLY A 52 -5.85 14.10 -13.03
CA GLY A 52 -7.11 14.36 -12.34
C GLY A 52 -8.37 13.83 -13.05
N ASN A 53 -8.25 13.16 -14.21
CA ASN A 53 -9.39 12.54 -14.87
C ASN A 53 -9.86 11.31 -14.09
N GLN A 54 -10.95 11.46 -13.34
CA GLN A 54 -11.51 10.43 -12.47
C GLN A 54 -12.11 9.25 -13.23
N THR A 55 -12.75 9.46 -14.38
CA THR A 55 -13.27 8.35 -15.22
C THR A 55 -12.13 7.46 -15.69
N HIS A 56 -11.08 8.07 -16.24
CA HIS A 56 -9.91 7.31 -16.67
C HIS A 56 -9.16 6.67 -15.49
N ALA A 57 -9.13 7.33 -14.32
CA ALA A 57 -8.54 6.75 -13.12
C ALA A 57 -9.33 5.52 -12.64
N ALA A 58 -10.66 5.58 -12.65
CA ALA A 58 -11.53 4.45 -12.31
C ALA A 58 -11.32 3.29 -13.29
N ASP A 59 -11.22 3.56 -14.60
CA ASP A 59 -10.92 2.55 -15.62
C ASP A 59 -9.56 1.87 -15.36
N ILE A 60 -8.51 2.62 -14.99
CA ILE A 60 -7.19 2.08 -14.65
C ILE A 60 -7.23 1.26 -13.37
N LEU A 61 -7.96 1.73 -12.35
CA LEU A 61 -8.10 1.05 -11.07
C LEU A 61 -9.02 -0.17 -11.14
N GLY A 62 -9.88 -0.25 -12.17
CA GLY A 62 -10.89 -1.30 -12.33
C GLY A 62 -12.06 -1.15 -11.34
N LEU A 63 -12.44 0.10 -11.04
CA LEU A 63 -13.51 0.46 -10.10
C LEU A 63 -14.80 0.88 -10.80
#